data_AF-A0A1I4J1J4-F1
#
_entry.id   AF-A0A1I4J1J4-F1
#
_cell.length_a   1.000
_cell.length_b   1.000
_cell.length_c   1.000
_cell.angle_alpha   90.00
_cell.angle_beta   90.00
_cell.angle_gamma   90.00
#
_symmetry.space_group_name_H-M   'P 1'
#
loop_
_entity.id
_entity.type
_entity.pdbx_description
1 polymer ?
#
loop_
_entity_poly.entity_id
_entity_poly.type
_entity_poly.pdbx_seq_one_letter_code
_entity_poly.pdbx_strand_id
1 'polypeptide(L)'
;MTPVLVVAVTVVAALLALAGLASTLARRRIGLLHLWAAAVLEALLVIQAVLAVAALVGGERPPDIPTFLGYLGGILLLPVAGVLWARSEPTRWAGTVLAVAAGAVGVMIWRLLQLWEATGG
;
A
#
# COMPACT_ATOMS: atom_id res chain seq x y z
N MET A 1 -13.61 8.03 -3.07
CA MET A 1 -12.18 7.75 -3.35
C MET A 1 -11.80 8.31 -4.71
N THR A 2 -10.61 8.91 -4.88
CA THR A 2 -10.25 9.55 -6.16
C THR A 2 -9.31 8.66 -6.99
N PRO A 3 -9.54 8.51 -8.31
CA PRO A 3 -8.66 7.74 -9.19
C PRO A 3 -7.21 8.25 -9.20
N VAL A 4 -7.03 9.56 -9.03
CA VAL A 4 -5.69 10.20 -8.96
C VAL A 4 -4.87 9.63 -7.81
N LEU A 5 -5.45 9.48 -6.62
CA LEU A 5 -4.73 8.97 -5.45
C LEU A 5 -4.42 7.48 -5.61
N VAL A 6 -5.36 6.72 -6.17
CA VAL A 6 -5.16 5.29 -6.51
C VAL A 6 -3.99 5.11 -7.47
N VAL A 7 -3.91 5.93 -8.52
CA VAL A 7 -2.78 5.91 -9.46
C VAL A 7 -1.47 6.30 -8.78
N ALA A 8 -1.47 7.36 -7.96
CA ALA A 8 -0.27 7.79 -7.22
C ALA A 8 0.26 6.68 -6.30
N VAL A 9 -0.63 6.06 -5.52
CA VAL A 9 -0.31 4.90 -4.67
C VAL A 9 0.24 3.75 -5.51
N THR A 10 -0.40 3.43 -6.64
CA THR A 10 0.03 2.35 -7.55
C THR A 10 1.45 2.58 -8.05
N VAL A 11 1.76 3.80 -8.49
CA VAL A 11 3.09 4.17 -8.99
C VAL A 11 4.13 4.05 -7.88
N VAL A 12 3.88 4.61 -6.69
CA VAL A 12 4.83 4.53 -5.58
C VAL A 12 5.04 3.09 -5.11
N ALA A 13 3.96 2.31 -5.02
CA ALA A 13 4.02 0.88 -4.68
C ALA A 13 4.85 0.10 -5.71
N ALA A 14 4.64 0.34 -7.01
CA ALA A 14 5.41 -0.29 -8.06
C ALA A 14 6.90 0.08 -8.00
N LEU A 15 7.23 1.35 -7.81
CA LEU A 15 8.61 1.81 -7.65
C LEU A 15 9.29 1.18 -6.44
N LEU A 16 8.58 1.10 -5.30
CA LEU A 16 9.10 0.43 -4.10
C LEU A 16 9.32 -1.07 -4.34
N ALA A 17 8.39 -1.74 -5.04
CA ALA A 17 8.53 -3.14 -5.37
C ALA A 17 9.73 -3.40 -6.29
N LEU A 18 9.89 -2.58 -7.33
CA LEU A 18 11.04 -2.65 -8.23
C LEU A 18 12.36 -2.37 -7.49
N ALA A 19 12.41 -1.38 -6.61
CA ALA A 19 13.58 -1.10 -5.79
C ALA A 19 13.93 -2.25 -4.84
N GLY A 20 12.91 -2.90 -4.26
CA GLY A 20 13.06 -4.09 -3.44
C GLY A 20 13.67 -5.25 -4.23
N LEU A 21 13.05 -5.61 -5.37
CA LEU A 21 13.56 -6.66 -6.25
C LEU A 21 14.98 -6.37 -6.77
N ALA A 22 15.24 -5.14 -7.21
CA ALA A 22 16.56 -4.72 -7.67
C ALA A 22 17.62 -4.89 -6.58
N SER A 23 17.32 -4.52 -5.33
CA SER A 23 18.24 -4.72 -4.21
C SER A 23 18.50 -6.20 -3.93
N THR A 24 17.48 -7.06 -3.98
CA THR A 24 17.63 -8.50 -3.81
C THR A 24 18.49 -9.11 -4.91
N LEU A 25 18.25 -8.77 -6.18
CA LEU A 25 19.03 -9.25 -7.32
C LEU A 25 20.49 -8.77 -7.26
N ALA A 26 20.70 -7.52 -6.83
CA ALA A 26 22.04 -6.97 -6.59
C ALA A 26 22.71 -7.51 -5.31
N ARG A 27 22.04 -8.40 -4.55
CA ARG A 27 22.49 -8.94 -3.26
C ARG A 27 22.83 -7.85 -2.23
N ARG A 28 22.09 -6.72 -2.27
CA ARG A 28 22.23 -5.59 -1.35
C ARG A 28 21.12 -5.63 -0.29
N ARG A 29 21.42 -5.08 0.89
CA ARG A 29 20.40 -4.83 1.93
C ARG A 29 19.53 -3.63 1.56
N ILE A 30 18.35 -3.55 2.18
CA ILE A 30 17.51 -2.36 2.10
C ILE A 30 18.23 -1.16 2.74
N GLY A 31 17.99 0.03 2.19
CA GLY A 31 18.61 1.28 2.64
C GLY A 31 17.60 2.42 2.77
N LEU A 32 18.11 3.65 2.92
CA LEU A 32 17.27 4.85 3.09
C LEU A 32 16.27 5.05 1.94
N LEU A 33 16.65 4.71 0.71
CA LEU A 33 15.74 4.76 -0.45
C LEU A 33 14.47 3.96 -0.21
N HIS A 34 14.60 2.70 0.23
CA HIS A 34 13.49 1.81 0.52
C HIS A 34 12.62 2.34 1.65
N LEU A 35 13.24 2.88 2.70
CA LEU A 35 12.53 3.42 3.86
C LEU A 35 11.75 4.69 3.52
N TRP A 36 12.34 5.61 2.75
CA TRP A 36 11.65 6.82 2.30
C TRP A 36 10.53 6.50 1.32
N ALA A 37 10.75 5.59 0.37
CA ALA A 37 9.71 5.14 -0.54
C ALA A 37 8.54 4.46 0.20
N ALA A 38 8.83 3.63 1.20
CA ALA A 38 7.80 3.05 2.07
C ALA A 38 7.06 4.11 2.91
N ALA A 39 7.78 5.12 3.43
CA ALA A 39 7.16 6.22 4.16
C ALA A 39 6.25 7.08 3.29
N VAL A 40 6.66 7.37 2.04
CA VAL A 40 5.81 8.07 1.06
C VAL A 40 4.59 7.24 0.70
N LEU A 41 4.76 5.93 0.49
CA LEU A 41 3.64 5.02 0.25
C LEU A 41 2.66 5.09 1.42
N GLU A 42 3.13 4.87 2.65
CA GLU A 42 2.31 4.90 3.86
C GLU A 42 1.56 6.23 4.03
N ALA A 43 2.23 7.36 3.80
CA ALA A 43 1.61 8.69 3.88
C ALA A 43 0.45 8.85 2.88
N LEU A 44 0.62 8.39 1.64
CA LEU A 44 -0.46 8.39 0.64
C LEU A 44 -1.63 7.50 1.07
N LEU A 45 -1.34 6.32 1.62
CA LEU A 45 -2.37 5.41 2.12
C LEU A 45 -3.14 6.00 3.30
N VAL A 46 -2.46 6.69 4.23
CA VAL A 46 -3.10 7.38 5.35
C VAL A 46 -4.02 8.50 4.85
N ILE A 47 -3.55 9.34 3.92
CA ILE A 47 -4.39 10.37 3.29
C ILE A 47 -5.63 9.72 2.66
N GLN A 48 -5.44 8.63 1.91
CA GLN A 48 -6.54 7.91 1.28
C GLN A 48 -7.53 7.36 2.29
N ALA A 49 -7.05 6.78 3.39
CA ALA A 49 -7.88 6.24 4.45
C ALA A 49 -8.67 7.32 5.18
N VAL A 50 -8.06 8.47 5.48
CA VAL A 50 -8.76 9.61 6.08
C VAL A 50 -9.89 10.09 5.18
N LEU A 51 -9.65 10.24 3.88
CA LEU A 51 -10.68 10.66 2.92
C LEU A 51 -11.81 9.62 2.79
N ALA A 52 -11.47 8.33 2.75
CA ALA A 52 -12.45 7.25 2.69
C ALA A 52 -13.33 7.22 3.95
N VAL A 53 -12.74 7.31 5.15
CA VAL A 53 -13.49 7.35 6.41
C VAL A 53 -14.34 8.61 6.52
N ALA A 54 -13.83 9.77 6.11
CA ALA A 54 -14.60 11.01 6.10
C ALA A 54 -15.86 10.90 5.23
N ALA A 55 -15.75 10.29 4.05
CA ALA A 55 -16.89 10.05 3.15
C ALA A 55 -17.88 9.02 3.73
N LEU A 56 -17.41 7.96 4.39
CA LEU A 56 -18.28 7.02 5.12
C LEU A 56 -19.09 7.72 6.23
N VAL A 57 -18.43 8.58 7.02
CA VAL A 57 -19.09 9.39 8.06
C VAL A 57 -20.06 10.40 7.44
N GLY A 58 -19.75 10.91 6.24
CA GLY A 58 -20.60 11.79 5.44
C GLY A 58 -21.82 11.12 4.80
N GLY A 59 -21.97 9.80 4.94
CA GLY A 59 -23.16 9.05 4.52
C GLY A 59 -22.97 8.15 3.29
N GLU A 60 -21.79 8.16 2.65
CA GLU A 60 -21.49 7.20 1.59
C GLU A 60 -21.41 5.78 2.18
N ARG A 61 -22.03 4.81 1.51
CA ARG A 61 -22.21 3.45 2.04
C ARG A 61 -21.84 2.40 0.99
N PRO A 62 -20.59 1.92 0.97
CA PRO A 62 -20.20 0.80 0.13
C PRO A 62 -21.11 -0.41 0.35
N PRO A 63 -21.38 -1.20 -0.71
CA PRO A 63 -22.30 -2.33 -0.64
C PRO A 63 -21.86 -3.39 0.36
N ASP A 64 -20.54 -3.50 0.60
CA ASP A 64 -19.95 -4.38 1.61
C ASP A 64 -18.94 -3.62 2.47
N ILE A 65 -19.44 -2.99 3.54
CA ILE A 65 -18.65 -2.19 4.49
C ILE A 65 -17.59 -3.04 5.21
N PRO A 66 -17.89 -4.24 5.77
CA PRO A 66 -16.88 -5.07 6.40
C PRO A 66 -15.71 -5.39 5.47
N THR A 67 -15.98 -5.79 4.24
CA THR A 67 -14.92 -6.07 3.26
C THR A 67 -14.14 -4.80 2.94
N PHE A 68 -14.81 -3.67 2.69
CA PHE A 68 -14.13 -2.40 2.45
C PHE A 68 -13.18 -2.01 3.57
N LEU A 69 -13.63 -2.07 4.82
CA LEU A 69 -12.80 -1.75 5.99
C LEU A 69 -11.66 -2.74 6.19
N GLY A 70 -11.88 -4.03 5.90
CA GLY A 70 -10.84 -5.05 5.93
C GLY A 70 -9.70 -4.75 4.95
N TYR A 71 -10.04 -4.39 3.70
CA TYR A 71 -9.03 -3.96 2.73
C TYR A 71 -8.36 -2.65 3.15
N LEU A 72 -9.13 -1.67 3.66
CA LEU A 72 -8.60 -0.38 4.07
C LEU A 72 -7.59 -0.50 5.22
N GLY A 73 -7.89 -1.31 6.23
CA GLY A 73 -6.95 -1.62 7.31
C GLY A 73 -5.74 -2.42 6.80
N GLY A 74 -5.99 -3.43 5.95
CA GLY A 74 -4.93 -4.26 5.39
C GLY A 74 -3.87 -3.48 4.60
N ILE A 75 -4.29 -2.51 3.78
CA ILE A 75 -3.33 -1.70 3.01
C ILE A 75 -2.44 -0.84 3.91
N LEU A 76 -2.93 -0.36 5.07
CA LEU A 76 -2.13 0.43 6.01
C LEU A 76 -1.14 -0.45 6.79
N LEU A 77 -1.54 -1.68 7.11
CA LEU A 77 -0.68 -2.59 7.88
C LEU A 77 0.47 -3.16 7.04
N LEU A 78 0.27 -3.36 5.73
CA LEU A 78 1.22 -4.05 4.86
C LEU A 78 2.58 -3.33 4.74
N PRO A 79 2.68 -2.02 4.44
CA PRO A 79 3.98 -1.35 4.36
C PRO A 79 4.69 -1.32 5.70
N VAL A 80 3.97 -1.08 6.80
CA VAL A 80 4.54 -1.09 8.16
C VAL A 80 5.11 -2.47 8.49
N ALA A 81 4.32 -3.52 8.32
CA ALA A 81 4.76 -4.90 8.54
C ALA A 81 5.93 -5.28 7.62
N GLY A 82 5.86 -4.88 6.35
CA GLY A 82 6.90 -5.11 5.36
C GLY A 82 8.22 -4.43 5.73
N VAL A 83 8.20 -3.19 6.21
CA VAL A 83 9.39 -2.49 6.70
C VAL A 83 9.96 -3.15 7.96
N LEU A 84 9.11 -3.46 8.93
CA LEU A 84 9.54 -4.09 10.19
C LEU A 84 10.21 -5.44 9.93
N TRP A 85 9.61 -6.29 9.08
CA TRP A 85 10.20 -7.56 8.69
C TRP A 85 11.46 -7.36 7.85
N ALA A 86 11.44 -6.51 6.82
CA ALA A 86 12.62 -6.29 6.00
C ALA A 86 13.83 -5.77 6.80
N ARG A 87 13.63 -5.06 7.91
CA ARG A 87 14.72 -4.66 8.82
C ARG A 87 15.24 -5.78 9.70
N SER A 88 14.42 -6.77 10.06
CA SER A 88 14.84 -7.93 10.84
C SER A 88 15.43 -9.05 9.97
N GLU A 89 15.20 -9.02 8.65
CA GLU A 89 15.73 -9.98 7.68
C GLU A 89 17.23 -9.72 7.38
N PRO A 90 18.16 -10.59 7.81
CA PRO A 90 19.60 -10.32 7.69
C PRO A 90 20.16 -10.56 6.29
N THR A 91 19.41 -11.27 5.44
CA THR A 91 19.86 -11.71 4.11
C THR A 91 19.46 -10.75 2.98
N ARG A 92 19.81 -11.10 1.74
CA ARG A 92 19.40 -10.35 0.54
C ARG A 92 17.89 -10.33 0.30
N TRP A 93 17.12 -11.16 1.01
CA TRP A 93 15.67 -11.31 0.82
C TRP A 93 14.85 -10.18 1.45
N ALA A 94 15.48 -9.32 2.28
CA ALA A 94 14.84 -8.12 2.82
C ALA A 94 14.17 -7.26 1.73
N GLY A 95 14.81 -7.12 0.56
CA GLY A 95 14.24 -6.40 -0.58
C GLY A 95 12.98 -7.05 -1.14
N THR A 96 12.94 -8.37 -1.26
CA THR A 96 11.77 -9.13 -1.72
C THR A 96 10.61 -9.03 -0.72
N VAL A 97 10.87 -9.08 0.59
CA VAL A 97 9.82 -8.89 1.61
C VAL A 97 9.09 -7.56 1.39
N LEU A 98 9.85 -6.48 1.22
CA LEU A 98 9.29 -5.17 0.98
C LEU A 98 8.58 -5.08 -0.39
N ALA A 99 9.10 -5.77 -1.40
CA ALA A 99 8.47 -5.82 -2.71
C ALA A 99 7.13 -6.55 -2.72
N VAL A 100 7.00 -7.64 -1.95
CA VAL A 100 5.73 -8.36 -1.79
C VAL A 100 4.72 -7.49 -1.06
N ALA A 101 5.12 -6.83 0.02
CA ALA A 101 4.25 -5.90 0.75
C ALA A 101 3.75 -4.76 -0.15
N ALA A 102 4.65 -4.13 -0.90
CA ALA A 102 4.31 -3.05 -1.82
C ALA A 102 3.42 -3.54 -2.99
N GLY A 103 3.74 -4.70 -3.57
CA GLY A 103 2.94 -5.30 -4.64
C GLY A 103 1.51 -5.64 -4.19
N ALA A 104 1.35 -6.18 -2.98
CA ALA A 104 0.04 -6.45 -2.40
C ALA A 104 -0.78 -5.15 -2.23
N VAL A 105 -0.19 -4.08 -1.72
CA VAL A 105 -0.82 -2.75 -1.66
C VAL A 105 -1.25 -2.29 -3.05
N GLY A 106 -0.38 -2.44 -4.06
CA GLY A 106 -0.67 -2.07 -5.44
C GLY A 106 -1.87 -2.81 -6.04
N VAL A 107 -2.19 -4.03 -5.60
CA VAL A 107 -3.40 -4.75 -6.02
C VAL A 107 -4.61 -4.34 -5.19
N MET A 108 -4.44 -4.28 -3.87
CA MET A 108 -5.52 -3.99 -2.93
C MET A 108 -6.12 -2.59 -3.12
N ILE A 109 -5.32 -1.62 -3.58
CA ILE A 109 -5.79 -0.26 -3.83
C ILE A 109 -6.84 -0.19 -4.95
N TRP A 110 -6.68 -1.02 -5.99
CA TRP A 110 -7.67 -1.14 -7.06
C TRP A 110 -8.90 -1.91 -6.61
N ARG A 111 -8.73 -2.91 -5.75
CA ARG A 111 -9.87 -3.60 -5.14
C ARG A 111 -10.72 -2.66 -4.28
N LEU A 112 -10.09 -1.73 -3.55
CA LEU A 112 -10.81 -0.69 -2.82
C LEU A 112 -11.54 0.28 -3.75
N LEU A 113 -10.91 0.68 -4.86
CA LEU A 113 -11.58 1.52 -5.86
C LEU A 113 -12.82 0.82 -6.44
N GLN A 114 -12.70 -0.46 -6.79
CA GLN A 114 -13.83 -1.25 -7.29
C GLN A 114 -14.97 -1.36 -6.26
N LEU A 115 -14.64 -1.61 -4.98
CA LEU A 115 -15.66 -1.63 -3.91
C LEU A 115 -16.31 -0.26 -3.72
N TRP A 116 -15.55 0.82 -3.92
CA TRP A 116 -16.07 2.18 -3.84
C TRP A 116 -17.01 2.51 -5.00
N GLU A 117 -16.60 2.23 -6.24
CA GLU A 117 -17.38 2.51 -7.46
C GLU A 117 -18.63 1.64 -7.58
N ALA A 118 -18.59 0.40 -7.04
CA ALA A 118 -19.77 -0.47 -6.98
C ALA A 118 -20.93 0.11 -6.14
N THR A 119 -20.65 1.12 -5.31
CA THR A 119 -21.64 1.87 -4.54
C THR A 119 -22.56 2.73 -5.42
N GLY A 120 -22.19 2.94 -6.69
CA GLY A 120 -22.86 3.88 -7.59
C GLY A 120 -22.27 5.27 -7.43
N GLY A 121 -21.23 5.57 -8.22
CA GLY A 121 -20.84 6.93 -8.57
C GLY A 121 -21.60 7.40 -9.81
#